data_AF-A0A3M1JY00-F1
#
_entry.id   AF-A0A3M1JY00-F1
#
_cell.length_a   1.000
_cell.length_b   1.000
_cell.length_c   1.000
_cell.angle_alpha   90.00
_cell.angle_beta   90.00
_cell.angle_gamma   90.00
#
_symmetry.space_group_name_H-M   'P 1'
#
loop_
_entity.id
_entity.type
_entity.pdbx_description
1 polymer ?
#
loop_
_entity_poly.entity_id
_entity_poly.type
_entity_poly.pdbx_seq_one_letter_code
_entity_poly.pdbx_strand_id
1 'polypeptide(L)'
;MNANTGAFSGTVYYHYRVNPDESITNSFEYSRIYFGYKRQVSDRLRYTFKTDIDPSVSPRTLYIKLAQMDWDTPLGQVVIGLQGMNLFPIQEKTWGYRAVEKSAMDRFQFSSSADLGLGFYPALGLSRLHTSILITNGSGYKKPEGDAYKKLSVQAFWGEPRLDKGAGWNAGIVASTERQDVGVDTTDQVSVLGVFSGWSSGKLRLGADLNARTHSQTWLETESLVSLYGTLGLSNLRLLGRVDLHRQGSASSRYETLGVVFTPEKGLDIIPVVRREVPAKGDALTTGGVTFQFKI
;
A
#
# COMPACT_ATOMS: atom_id res chain seq x y z
N MET A 1 15.12 22.30 12.87
CA MET A 1 15.71 21.01 13.24
C MET A 1 17.16 21.06 12.80
N ASN A 2 18.13 20.83 13.69
CA ASN A 2 19.55 20.90 13.33
C ASN A 2 19.82 19.86 12.24
N ALA A 3 20.34 20.30 11.10
CA ALA A 3 20.95 19.42 10.10
C ALA A 3 22.08 18.67 10.82
N ASN A 4 21.86 17.41 11.24
CA ASN A 4 22.88 16.40 11.59
C ASN A 4 22.34 15.16 12.36
N THR A 5 21.10 15.13 12.85
CA THR A 5 20.59 13.93 13.56
C THR A 5 19.82 13.00 12.63
N GLY A 6 20.33 11.78 12.42
CA GLY A 6 19.57 10.70 11.79
C GLY A 6 18.59 10.06 12.77
N ALA A 7 17.50 9.50 12.24
CA ALA A 7 16.49 8.78 13.02
C ALA A 7 16.38 7.34 12.52
N PHE A 8 16.45 6.39 13.45
CA PHE A 8 16.12 4.99 13.20
C PHE A 8 14.65 4.72 13.48
N SER A 9 14.09 3.70 12.84
CA SER A 9 12.74 3.21 13.10
C SER A 9 12.66 1.71 12.82
N GLY A 10 11.83 1.03 13.59
CA GLY A 10 11.57 -0.40 13.44
C GLY A 10 10.08 -0.68 13.38
N THR A 11 9.69 -1.68 12.61
CA THR A 11 8.34 -2.24 12.73
C THR A 11 8.34 -3.72 12.38
N VAL A 12 7.73 -4.54 13.23
CA VAL A 12 7.62 -5.98 13.04
C VAL A 12 6.15 -6.39 13.13
N TYR A 13 5.76 -7.35 12.27
CA TYR A 13 4.42 -7.94 12.29
C TYR A 13 4.52 -9.44 12.48
N TYR A 14 3.84 -9.93 13.51
CA TYR A 14 3.60 -11.35 13.74
C TYR A 14 2.12 -11.66 13.54
N HIS A 15 1.82 -12.85 13.06
CA HIS A 15 0.48 -13.34 12.80
C HIS A 15 0.35 -14.73 13.38
N TYR A 16 -0.66 -14.91 14.23
CA TYR A 16 -1.23 -16.21 14.48
C TYR A 16 -2.46 -16.37 13.58
N ARG A 17 -2.54 -17.44 12.80
CA ARG A 17 -3.66 -17.71 11.89
C ARG A 17 -4.25 -19.08 12.18
N VAL A 18 -5.56 -19.18 12.08
CA VAL A 18 -6.34 -20.42 12.21
C VAL A 18 -7.28 -20.51 11.02
N ASN A 19 -7.21 -21.64 10.32
CA ASN A 19 -8.21 -22.04 9.34
C ASN A 19 -9.06 -23.17 9.95
N PRO A 20 -10.34 -22.91 10.25
CA PRO A 20 -11.26 -23.89 10.81
C PRO A 20 -11.89 -24.82 9.76
N ASP A 21 -11.73 -24.55 8.45
CA ASP A 21 -12.41 -25.29 7.38
C ASP A 21 -11.70 -26.62 7.06
N GLU A 22 -12.50 -27.68 6.85
CA GLU A 22 -12.13 -29.10 6.59
C GLU A 22 -11.24 -29.78 7.65
N SER A 23 -10.04 -29.24 7.89
CA SER A 23 -9.11 -29.68 8.92
C SER A 23 -8.49 -28.47 9.58
N ILE A 24 -8.58 -28.40 10.92
CA ILE A 24 -8.06 -27.25 11.67
C ILE A 24 -6.56 -27.16 11.44
N THR A 25 -6.12 -26.10 10.78
CA THR A 25 -4.71 -25.76 10.61
C THR A 25 -4.42 -24.42 11.26
N ASN A 26 -3.21 -24.27 11.80
CA ASN A 26 -2.77 -23.00 12.36
C ASN A 26 -1.28 -22.74 12.11
N SER A 27 -0.90 -21.47 12.14
CA SER A 27 0.49 -21.04 11.98
C SER A 27 0.80 -19.82 12.84
N PHE A 28 2.05 -19.70 13.28
CA PHE A 28 2.60 -18.50 13.88
C PHE A 28 3.79 -18.02 13.05
N GLU A 29 3.64 -16.88 12.39
CA GLU A 29 4.59 -16.40 11.38
C GLU A 29 4.80 -14.89 11.46
N TYR A 30 5.97 -14.42 11.06
CA TYR A 30 6.17 -13.00 10.78
C TYR A 30 5.96 -12.73 9.29
N SER A 31 5.36 -11.59 8.95
CA SER A 31 5.16 -11.22 7.53
C SER A 31 6.12 -10.14 7.05
N ARG A 32 6.57 -9.24 7.93
CA ARG A 32 7.50 -8.16 7.61
C ARG A 32 8.34 -7.77 8.82
N ILE A 33 9.57 -7.34 8.53
CA ILE A 33 10.52 -6.81 9.50
C ILE A 33 11.15 -5.59 8.86
N TYR A 34 10.63 -4.41 9.21
CA TYR A 34 11.15 -3.15 8.70
C TYR A 34 12.24 -2.62 9.62
N PHE A 35 13.39 -2.32 9.04
CA PHE A 35 14.38 -1.42 9.60
C PHE A 35 14.48 -0.18 8.71
N GLY A 36 14.36 1.00 9.30
CA GLY A 36 14.39 2.27 8.58
C GLY A 36 15.40 3.24 9.16
N TYR A 37 16.08 3.97 8.29
CA TYR A 37 16.95 5.08 8.62
C TYR A 37 16.58 6.30 7.78
N LYS A 38 16.44 7.45 8.44
CA LYS A 38 16.19 8.73 7.77
C LYS A 38 17.17 9.77 8.26
N ARG A 39 17.72 10.57 7.35
CA ARG A 39 18.65 11.64 7.69
C ARG A 39 18.40 12.88 6.83
N GLN A 40 18.31 14.03 7.48
CA GLN A 40 18.45 15.31 6.81
C GLN A 40 19.94 15.54 6.51
N VAL A 41 20.29 15.60 5.22
CA VAL A 41 21.67 15.76 4.74
C VAL A 41 22.04 17.24 4.64
N SER A 42 21.10 18.06 4.16
CA SER A 42 21.17 19.53 4.13
C SER A 42 19.77 20.11 4.24
N ASP A 43 19.59 21.43 4.23
CA ASP A 43 18.26 22.06 4.28
C ASP A 43 17.30 21.62 3.16
N ARG A 44 17.84 21.09 2.05
CA ARG A 44 17.08 20.68 0.87
C ARG A 44 17.24 19.22 0.49
N LEU A 45 18.07 18.45 1.21
CA LEU A 45 18.35 17.06 0.89
C LEU A 45 18.04 16.16 2.07
N ARG A 46 17.26 15.11 1.82
CA ARG A 46 16.93 14.08 2.80
C ARG A 46 17.13 12.69 2.22
N TYR A 47 17.87 11.86 2.94
CA TYR A 47 18.05 10.46 2.60
C TYR A 47 17.09 9.58 3.41
N THR A 48 16.49 8.59 2.74
CA THR A 48 15.69 7.52 3.37
C THR A 48 16.18 6.16 2.91
N PHE A 49 16.51 5.31 3.87
CA PHE A 49 16.80 3.89 3.68
C PHE A 49 15.80 3.04 4.47
N LYS A 50 15.31 1.96 3.87
CA LYS A 50 14.41 1.02 4.53
C LYS A 50 14.62 -0.38 3.98
N THR A 51 14.70 -1.37 4.85
CA THR A 51 14.72 -2.79 4.48
C THR A 51 13.41 -3.47 4.83
N ASP A 52 13.20 -4.66 4.28
CA ASP A 52 12.15 -5.61 4.64
C ASP A 52 12.65 -7.03 4.34
N ILE A 53 11.88 -8.05 4.73
CA ILE A 53 12.23 -9.46 4.54
C ILE A 53 11.30 -10.15 3.56
N ASP A 54 11.78 -11.24 2.95
CA ASP A 54 10.93 -12.20 2.28
C ASP A 54 10.67 -13.42 3.20
N PRO A 55 9.47 -13.56 3.78
CA PRO A 55 9.18 -14.69 4.67
C PRO A 55 9.01 -16.01 3.90
N SER A 56 8.92 -15.99 2.56
CA SER A 56 8.68 -17.20 1.75
C SER A 56 9.94 -17.99 1.40
N VAL A 57 11.13 -17.44 1.59
CA VAL A 57 12.42 -18.06 1.20
C VAL A 57 13.19 -18.54 2.44
N SER A 58 13.90 -19.67 2.34
CA SER A 58 14.79 -20.20 3.38
C SER A 58 16.19 -20.48 2.78
N PRO A 59 17.29 -19.92 3.35
CA PRO A 59 17.32 -18.97 4.47
C PRO A 59 16.58 -17.67 4.11
N ARG A 60 16.15 -16.93 5.14
CA ARG A 60 15.36 -15.71 4.95
C ARG A 60 16.20 -14.63 4.26
N THR A 61 15.64 -13.98 3.26
CA THR A 61 16.30 -12.91 2.52
C THR A 61 15.87 -11.55 3.07
N LEU A 62 16.85 -10.72 3.45
CA LEU A 62 16.66 -9.30 3.69
C LEU A 62 16.84 -8.55 2.36
N TYR A 63 15.92 -7.66 2.02
CA TYR A 63 16.02 -6.83 0.82
C TYR A 63 15.79 -5.34 1.12
N ILE A 64 16.27 -4.49 0.22
CA ILE A 64 16.07 -3.05 0.29
C ILE A 64 14.66 -2.74 -0.22
N LYS A 65 13.86 -2.06 0.59
CA LYS A 65 12.51 -1.61 0.26
C LYS A 65 12.49 -0.15 -0.21
N LEU A 66 13.30 0.71 0.41
CA LEU A 66 13.50 2.11 0.02
C LEU A 66 14.98 2.46 0.13
N ALA A 67 15.49 3.20 -0.85
CA ALA A 67 16.80 3.83 -0.86
C ALA A 67 16.69 5.05 -1.78
N GLN A 68 16.21 6.17 -1.23
CA GLN A 68 15.87 7.36 -1.98
C GLN A 68 16.52 8.62 -1.41
N MET A 69 16.76 9.58 -2.30
CA MET A 69 17.11 10.97 -1.97
C MET A 69 15.94 11.87 -2.34
N ASP A 70 15.46 12.63 -1.37
CA ASP A 70 14.48 13.69 -1.57
C ASP A 70 15.24 15.01 -1.72
N TRP A 71 15.01 15.73 -2.81
CA TRP A 71 15.60 17.03 -3.10
C TRP A 71 14.51 18.09 -3.25
N ASP A 72 14.45 19.01 -2.29
CA ASP A 72 13.50 20.11 -2.29
C ASP A 72 14.02 21.27 -3.14
N THR A 73 13.23 21.66 -4.14
CA THR A 73 13.51 22.78 -5.06
C THR A 73 12.37 23.81 -5.00
N PRO A 74 12.57 25.04 -5.51
CA PRO A 74 11.48 26.02 -5.62
C PRO A 74 10.28 25.54 -6.46
N LEU A 75 10.49 24.60 -7.39
CA LEU A 75 9.44 24.06 -8.26
C LEU A 75 8.67 22.90 -7.61
N GLY A 76 9.19 22.32 -6.52
CA GLY A 76 8.68 21.10 -5.91
C GLY A 76 9.79 20.17 -5.45
N GLN A 77 9.39 19.01 -4.93
CA GLN A 77 10.32 17.97 -4.48
C GLN A 77 10.60 16.98 -5.61
N VAL A 78 11.88 16.71 -5.87
CA VAL A 78 12.35 15.65 -6.75
C VAL A 78 12.81 14.49 -5.87
N VAL A 79 12.37 13.27 -6.17
CA VAL A 79 12.77 12.05 -5.47
C VAL A 79 13.49 11.13 -6.43
N ILE A 80 14.68 10.69 -6.06
CA ILE A 80 15.55 9.86 -6.89
C ILE A 80 15.88 8.58 -6.14
N GLY A 81 15.75 7.44 -6.81
CA GLY A 81 16.15 6.14 -6.27
C GLY A 81 14.96 5.22 -6.01
N LEU A 82 15.18 4.22 -5.16
CA LEU A 82 14.18 3.22 -4.82
C LEU A 82 13.17 3.84 -3.85
N GLN A 83 12.01 4.21 -4.37
CA GLN A 83 11.04 5.06 -3.68
C GLN A 83 9.64 4.43 -3.61
N GLY A 84 8.80 4.94 -2.73
CA GLY A 84 7.39 4.53 -2.66
C GLY A 84 6.60 4.99 -3.89
N MET A 85 5.68 4.13 -4.36
CA MET A 85 4.81 4.47 -5.50
C MET A 85 3.63 5.35 -5.08
N ASN A 86 3.03 6.04 -6.06
CA ASN A 86 1.96 7.03 -5.83
C ASN A 86 0.53 6.53 -6.12
N LEU A 87 0.31 5.27 -6.51
CA LEU A 87 -1.04 4.82 -6.90
C LEU A 87 -1.98 4.57 -5.70
N PHE A 88 -1.54 3.88 -4.66
CA PHE A 88 -2.37 3.54 -3.51
C PHE A 88 -1.92 4.05 -2.11
N PRO A 89 -0.89 4.91 -1.95
CA PRO A 89 -0.42 5.24 -0.60
C PRO A 89 -1.44 6.08 0.19
N ILE A 90 -2.30 6.85 -0.46
CA ILE A 90 -3.32 7.68 0.22
C ILE A 90 -4.45 6.81 0.75
N GLN A 91 -4.97 5.91 -0.07
CA GLN A 91 -5.96 4.89 0.30
C GLN A 91 -5.42 3.99 1.42
N GLU A 92 -4.16 3.60 1.36
CA GLU A 92 -3.49 2.85 2.44
C GLU A 92 -3.44 3.63 3.75
N LYS A 93 -3.18 4.94 3.70
CA LYS A 93 -3.19 5.83 4.88
C LYS A 93 -4.62 6.08 5.38
N THR A 94 -5.62 6.16 4.51
CA THR A 94 -7.03 6.22 4.93
C THR A 94 -7.46 4.91 5.59
N TRP A 95 -7.02 3.76 5.07
CA TRP A 95 -7.26 2.46 5.69
C TRP A 95 -6.54 2.34 7.04
N GLY A 96 -5.24 2.65 7.08
CA GLY A 96 -4.42 2.75 8.29
C GLY A 96 -4.10 1.42 8.99
N TYR A 97 -4.57 0.27 8.47
CA TYR A 97 -4.41 -1.05 9.08
C TYR A 97 -3.74 -2.06 8.14
N ARG A 98 -2.64 -1.66 7.49
CA ARG A 98 -1.85 -2.52 6.59
C ARG A 98 -1.34 -3.82 7.24
N ALA A 99 -1.15 -3.80 8.57
CA ALA A 99 -0.82 -4.98 9.36
C ALA A 99 -1.87 -6.08 9.25
N VAL A 100 -3.13 -5.68 9.08
CA VAL A 100 -4.28 -6.57 8.97
C VAL A 100 -4.49 -6.94 7.52
N GLU A 101 -4.55 -5.95 6.63
CA GLU A 101 -4.86 -6.16 5.22
C GLU A 101 -4.18 -5.09 4.37
N LYS A 102 -3.57 -5.48 3.25
CA LYS A 102 -3.01 -4.54 2.26
C LYS A 102 -4.12 -3.69 1.65
N SER A 103 -3.81 -2.52 1.08
CA SER A 103 -4.79 -1.84 0.22
C SER A 103 -5.18 -2.75 -0.96
N ALA A 104 -6.37 -2.56 -1.53
CA ALA A 104 -6.90 -3.49 -2.51
C ALA A 104 -5.97 -3.58 -3.74
N MET A 105 -5.55 -2.43 -4.27
CA MET A 105 -4.59 -2.39 -5.39
C MET A 105 -3.28 -3.13 -5.08
N ASP A 106 -2.77 -3.07 -3.85
CA ASP A 106 -1.55 -3.78 -3.45
C ASP A 106 -1.80 -5.27 -3.18
N ARG A 107 -3.02 -5.68 -2.82
CA ARG A 107 -3.41 -7.09 -2.73
C ARG A 107 -3.41 -7.72 -4.12
N PHE A 108 -4.09 -7.09 -5.08
CA PHE A 108 -4.25 -7.58 -6.46
C PHE A 108 -3.12 -7.15 -7.43
N GLN A 109 -2.03 -6.61 -6.90
CA GLN A 109 -0.82 -6.24 -7.66
C GLN A 109 -1.08 -5.26 -8.82
N PHE A 110 -2.02 -4.32 -8.67
CA PHE A 110 -2.25 -3.27 -9.68
C PHE A 110 -1.01 -2.37 -9.84
N SER A 111 -0.20 -2.26 -8.79
CA SER A 111 1.10 -1.61 -8.81
C SER A 111 1.98 -2.15 -7.69
N SER A 112 3.30 -2.03 -7.85
CA SER A 112 4.25 -2.25 -6.78
C SER A 112 4.10 -1.16 -5.70
N SER A 113 4.44 -1.47 -4.44
CA SER A 113 4.45 -0.46 -3.36
C SER A 113 5.71 0.40 -3.33
N ALA A 114 6.74 0.00 -4.06
CA ALA A 114 7.97 0.76 -4.26
C ALA A 114 8.61 0.37 -5.58
N ASP A 115 9.35 1.28 -6.18
CA ASP A 115 10.05 1.05 -7.45
C ASP A 115 11.23 2.01 -7.58
N LEU A 116 12.18 1.66 -8.45
CA LEU A 116 13.36 2.46 -8.73
C LEU A 116 13.05 3.47 -9.84
N GLY A 117 13.35 4.74 -9.61
CA GLY A 117 13.21 5.76 -10.65
C GLY A 117 13.22 7.19 -10.12
N LEU A 118 12.51 8.05 -10.84
CA LEU A 118 12.37 9.48 -10.57
C LEU A 118 10.93 9.80 -10.20
N GLY A 119 10.75 10.63 -9.18
CA GLY A 119 9.46 11.16 -8.74
C GLY A 119 9.54 12.68 -8.68
N PHE A 120 8.45 13.35 -9.05
CA PHE A 120 8.31 14.80 -8.95
C PHE A 120 6.98 15.16 -8.29
N TYR A 121 7.06 15.99 -7.26
CA TYR A 121 5.94 16.46 -6.45
C TYR A 121 5.91 17.99 -6.54
N PRO A 122 5.17 18.58 -7.50
CA PRO A 122 5.25 20.00 -7.79
C PRO A 122 4.66 20.85 -6.66
N ALA A 123 5.28 22.01 -6.43
CA ALA A 123 4.77 23.04 -5.52
C ALA A 123 3.77 23.94 -6.25
N LEU A 124 2.50 23.52 -6.32
CA LEU A 124 1.46 24.21 -7.10
C LEU A 124 0.90 25.49 -6.42
N GLY A 125 1.28 25.79 -5.17
CA GLY A 125 0.79 26.95 -4.43
C GLY A 125 -0.71 26.90 -4.04
N LEU A 126 -1.42 25.83 -4.41
CA LEU A 126 -2.83 25.61 -4.09
C LEU A 126 -2.94 24.84 -2.78
N SER A 127 -3.58 25.45 -1.77
CA SER A 127 -3.75 24.83 -0.46
C SER A 127 -4.52 23.51 -0.59
N ARG A 128 -3.99 22.42 -0.02
CA ARG A 128 -4.59 21.07 0.01
C ARG A 128 -4.66 20.32 -1.32
N LEU A 129 -4.21 20.91 -2.44
CA LEU A 129 -3.99 20.15 -3.67
C LEU A 129 -2.61 19.48 -3.59
N HIS A 130 -2.60 18.17 -3.81
CA HIS A 130 -1.40 17.36 -3.84
C HIS A 130 -1.33 16.63 -5.17
N THR A 131 -0.19 16.72 -5.85
CA THR A 131 0.04 16.00 -7.10
C THR A 131 1.42 15.36 -7.09
N SER A 132 1.57 14.30 -7.89
CA SER A 132 2.85 13.65 -8.11
C SER A 132 2.90 12.96 -9.48
N ILE A 133 4.10 12.92 -10.05
CA ILE A 133 4.41 12.24 -11.31
C ILE A 133 5.66 11.40 -11.07
N LEU A 134 5.58 10.10 -11.36
CA LEU A 134 6.68 9.15 -11.21
C LEU A 134 6.98 8.50 -12.56
N ILE A 135 8.26 8.37 -12.89
CA ILE A 135 8.78 7.56 -13.99
C ILE A 135 9.72 6.52 -13.36
N THR A 136 9.33 5.25 -13.43
CA THR A 136 10.01 4.15 -12.73
C THR A 136 10.23 2.94 -13.63
N ASN A 137 11.03 1.98 -13.18
CA ASN A 137 11.30 0.75 -13.92
C ASN A 137 10.07 -0.16 -14.04
N GLY A 138 9.08 -0.06 -13.14
CA GLY A 138 7.82 -0.80 -13.21
C GLY A 138 7.91 -2.25 -12.70
N SER A 139 9.10 -2.84 -12.78
CA SER A 139 9.45 -4.16 -12.21
C SER A 139 9.34 -4.27 -10.68
N GLY A 140 9.20 -3.15 -9.96
CA GLY A 140 9.15 -3.10 -8.51
C GLY A 140 10.53 -3.06 -7.85
N TYR A 141 10.66 -3.74 -6.69
CA TYR A 141 11.82 -3.58 -5.80
C TYR A 141 12.47 -4.90 -5.38
N LYS A 142 11.91 -6.04 -5.79
CA LYS A 142 12.41 -7.38 -5.44
C LYS A 142 13.22 -8.04 -6.56
N LYS A 143 13.29 -7.42 -7.73
CA LYS A 143 13.98 -7.93 -8.91
C LYS A 143 14.56 -6.77 -9.72
N PRO A 144 15.63 -7.01 -10.51
CA PRO A 144 16.10 -6.05 -11.50
C PRO A 144 15.03 -5.77 -12.57
N GLU A 145 15.20 -4.64 -13.26
CA GLU A 145 14.47 -4.35 -14.48
C GLU A 145 14.80 -5.39 -15.57
N GLY A 146 13.78 -5.84 -16.30
CA GLY A 146 13.89 -6.91 -17.29
C GLY A 146 13.70 -6.47 -18.73
N ASP A 147 13.32 -5.22 -18.97
CA ASP A 147 13.02 -4.68 -20.30
C ASP A 147 13.45 -3.20 -20.42
N ALA A 148 13.25 -2.61 -21.60
CA ALA A 148 13.66 -1.23 -21.87
C ALA A 148 12.60 -0.18 -21.48
N TYR A 149 11.39 -0.59 -21.12
CA TYR A 149 10.27 0.32 -20.91
C TYR A 149 10.30 0.94 -19.52
N LYS A 150 9.41 1.91 -19.30
CA LYS A 150 9.23 2.60 -18.03
C LYS A 150 7.77 2.75 -17.72
N LYS A 151 7.44 2.70 -16.44
CA LYS A 151 6.11 3.00 -15.91
C LYS A 151 6.00 4.49 -15.64
N LEU A 152 5.00 5.13 -16.22
CA LEU A 152 4.55 6.47 -15.85
C LEU A 152 3.38 6.35 -14.88
N SER A 153 3.45 7.00 -13.72
CA SER A 153 2.37 7.01 -12.72
C SER A 153 2.08 8.43 -12.24
N VAL A 154 0.81 8.81 -12.21
CA VAL A 154 0.34 10.14 -11.79
C VAL A 154 -0.68 10.02 -10.68
N GLN A 155 -0.67 10.97 -9.76
CA GLN A 155 -1.69 11.13 -8.72
C GLN A 155 -2.03 12.60 -8.58
N ALA A 156 -3.33 12.88 -8.39
CA ALA A 156 -3.82 14.18 -7.96
C ALA A 156 -4.93 13.98 -6.93
N PHE A 157 -4.84 14.64 -5.79
CA PHE A 157 -5.90 14.61 -4.78
C PHE A 157 -5.99 15.93 -4.03
N TRP A 158 -7.18 16.20 -3.52
CA TRP A 158 -7.44 17.33 -2.65
C TRP A 158 -7.73 16.82 -1.23
N GLY A 159 -7.16 17.47 -0.22
CA GLY A 159 -7.51 17.23 1.19
C GLY A 159 -6.39 16.64 2.05
N GLU A 160 -6.78 15.99 3.16
CA GLU A 160 -5.85 15.50 4.20
C GLU A 160 -5.11 14.21 3.76
N PRO A 161 -3.78 14.22 3.59
CA PRO A 161 -3.01 13.05 3.15
C PRO A 161 -2.89 11.94 4.22
N ARG A 162 -3.18 12.24 5.49
CA ARG A 162 -3.00 11.35 6.65
C ARG A 162 -4.27 11.26 7.49
N LEU A 163 -5.36 10.79 6.90
CA LEU A 163 -6.60 10.49 7.64
C LEU A 163 -6.40 9.44 8.75
N ASP A 164 -5.30 8.68 8.75
CA ASP A 164 -4.91 7.83 9.87
C ASP A 164 -4.48 8.59 11.13
N LYS A 165 -4.05 9.83 10.97
CA LYS A 165 -3.50 10.69 12.02
C LYS A 165 -4.26 12.01 12.23
N GLY A 166 -4.98 12.47 11.21
CA GLY A 166 -5.72 13.73 11.20
C GLY A 166 -7.19 13.54 10.89
N ALA A 167 -7.98 14.55 11.28
CA ALA A 167 -9.38 14.69 10.87
C ALA A 167 -9.46 15.47 9.55
N GLY A 168 -10.50 15.22 8.76
CA GLY A 168 -10.72 15.88 7.48
C GLY A 168 -11.28 14.94 6.44
N TRP A 169 -11.08 15.28 5.17
CA TRP A 169 -11.45 14.46 4.03
C TRP A 169 -10.36 14.50 2.99
N ASN A 170 -10.34 13.51 2.10
CA ASN A 170 -9.59 13.56 0.86
C ASN A 170 -10.42 12.94 -0.29
N ALA A 171 -10.14 13.39 -1.50
CA ALA A 171 -10.67 12.79 -2.72
C ALA A 171 -9.66 12.99 -3.85
N GLY A 172 -9.49 11.98 -4.70
CA GLY A 172 -8.47 12.04 -5.72
C GLY A 172 -8.57 10.97 -6.79
N ILE A 173 -7.67 11.12 -7.75
CA ILE A 173 -7.50 10.24 -8.89
C ILE A 173 -6.04 9.77 -8.96
N VAL A 174 -5.86 8.58 -9.49
CA VAL A 174 -4.55 8.01 -9.81
C VAL A 174 -4.60 7.33 -11.17
N ALA A 175 -3.49 7.38 -11.91
CA ALA A 175 -3.39 6.65 -13.16
C ALA A 175 -1.95 6.19 -13.39
N SER A 176 -1.77 5.07 -14.08
CA SER A 176 -0.47 4.67 -14.59
C SER A 176 -0.56 4.00 -15.95
N THR A 177 0.51 4.05 -16.71
CA THR A 177 0.71 3.25 -17.92
C THR A 177 2.12 2.70 -17.96
N GLU A 178 2.27 1.49 -18.47
CA GLU A 178 3.53 0.79 -18.58
C GLU A 178 3.46 -0.16 -19.78
N ARG A 179 4.50 -0.16 -20.60
CA ARG A 179 4.73 -1.23 -21.55
C ARG A 179 5.63 -2.26 -20.88
N GLN A 180 5.41 -3.53 -21.18
CA GLN A 180 6.21 -4.63 -20.67
C GLN A 180 6.38 -5.68 -21.77
N ASP A 181 7.54 -6.33 -21.81
CA ASP A 181 7.75 -7.50 -22.66
C ASP A 181 7.07 -8.72 -22.02
N VAL A 182 6.17 -9.36 -22.77
CA VAL A 182 5.44 -10.58 -22.35
C VAL A 182 5.80 -11.80 -23.20
N GLY A 183 6.71 -11.64 -24.15
CA GLY A 183 7.23 -12.68 -25.04
C GLY A 183 8.41 -12.16 -25.86
N VAL A 184 8.99 -13.02 -26.72
CA VAL A 184 10.21 -12.68 -27.50
C VAL A 184 10.02 -11.44 -28.39
N ASP A 185 8.82 -11.23 -28.93
CA ASP A 185 8.45 -10.05 -29.74
C ASP A 185 7.04 -9.55 -29.40
N THR A 186 6.58 -9.79 -28.17
CA THR A 186 5.21 -9.44 -27.75
C THR A 186 5.27 -8.46 -26.60
N THR A 187 4.66 -7.30 -26.81
CA THR A 187 4.55 -6.23 -25.81
C THR A 187 3.12 -6.14 -25.32
N ASP A 188 2.94 -5.88 -24.04
CA ASP A 188 1.64 -5.55 -23.47
C ASP A 188 1.71 -4.16 -22.82
N GLN A 189 0.64 -3.38 -22.97
CA GLN A 189 0.47 -2.11 -22.30
C GLN A 189 -0.54 -2.26 -21.17
N VAL A 190 -0.04 -2.16 -19.94
CA VAL A 190 -0.85 -2.20 -18.73
C VAL A 190 -1.19 -0.78 -18.32
N SER A 191 -2.48 -0.47 -18.24
CA SER A 191 -2.95 0.81 -17.73
C SER A 191 -3.81 0.62 -16.49
N VAL A 192 -3.64 1.51 -15.51
CA VAL A 192 -4.44 1.54 -14.28
C VAL A 192 -5.08 2.92 -14.16
N LEU A 193 -6.36 2.97 -13.80
CA LEU A 193 -7.07 4.19 -13.42
C LEU A 193 -7.78 3.93 -12.09
N GLY A 194 -7.68 4.86 -11.16
CA GLY A 194 -8.36 4.76 -9.88
C GLY A 194 -8.91 6.09 -9.41
N VAL A 195 -10.01 6.03 -8.68
CA VAL A 195 -10.58 7.15 -7.93
C VAL A 195 -10.78 6.72 -6.48
N PHE A 196 -10.59 7.64 -5.55
CA PHE A 196 -10.72 7.35 -4.14
C PHE A 196 -11.27 8.54 -3.37
N SER A 197 -11.87 8.25 -2.21
CA SER A 197 -12.22 9.26 -1.23
C SER A 197 -12.15 8.70 0.18
N GLY A 198 -11.86 9.56 1.15
CA GLY A 198 -11.81 9.24 2.56
C GLY A 198 -12.30 10.39 3.42
N TRP A 199 -12.76 10.05 4.61
CA TRP A 199 -13.18 11.01 5.63
C TRP A 199 -12.84 10.49 7.04
N SER A 200 -12.47 11.40 7.93
CA SER A 200 -12.11 11.13 9.32
C SER A 200 -12.63 12.24 10.21
N SER A 201 -13.41 11.90 11.24
CA SER A 201 -13.82 12.84 12.28
C SER A 201 -14.05 12.12 13.61
N GLY A 202 -13.45 12.64 14.68
CA GLY A 202 -13.53 12.07 16.01
C GLY A 202 -13.07 10.60 16.04
N LYS A 203 -14.01 9.70 16.31
CA LYS A 203 -13.75 8.26 16.43
C LYS A 203 -14.01 7.48 15.13
N LEU A 204 -14.62 8.09 14.12
CA LEU A 204 -15.01 7.43 12.88
C LEU A 204 -14.07 7.82 11.74
N ARG A 205 -13.62 6.82 10.98
CA ARG A 205 -12.89 7.00 9.73
C ARG A 205 -13.47 6.06 8.68
N LEU A 206 -13.69 6.57 7.48
CA LEU A 206 -14.28 5.86 6.35
C LEU A 206 -13.44 6.12 5.09
N GLY A 207 -13.41 5.16 4.18
CA GLY A 207 -12.81 5.33 2.87
C GLY A 207 -13.37 4.35 1.85
N ALA A 208 -13.31 4.76 0.58
CA ALA A 208 -13.69 3.95 -0.55
C ALA A 208 -12.77 4.22 -1.74
N ASP A 209 -12.57 3.22 -2.58
CA ASP A 209 -11.85 3.36 -3.84
C ASP A 209 -12.42 2.45 -4.94
N LEU A 210 -12.34 2.94 -6.17
CA LEU A 210 -12.75 2.27 -7.40
C LEU A 210 -11.56 2.28 -8.34
N ASN A 211 -11.09 1.12 -8.77
CA ASN A 211 -9.90 0.99 -9.59
C ASN A 211 -10.17 0.05 -10.77
N ALA A 212 -9.55 0.31 -11.90
CA ALA A 212 -9.58 -0.53 -13.08
C ALA A 212 -8.17 -0.74 -13.63
N ARG A 213 -7.89 -1.95 -14.10
CA ARG A 213 -6.67 -2.31 -14.83
C ARG A 213 -7.04 -2.90 -16.18
N THR A 214 -6.35 -2.46 -17.23
CA THR A 214 -6.55 -2.93 -18.61
C THR A 214 -5.23 -3.36 -19.22
N HIS A 215 -5.30 -4.39 -20.05
CA HIS A 215 -4.19 -4.94 -20.84
C HIS A 215 -4.49 -4.75 -22.32
N SER A 216 -3.54 -4.23 -23.10
CA SER A 216 -3.77 -3.97 -24.53
C SER A 216 -3.90 -5.25 -25.35
N GLN A 217 -3.27 -6.34 -24.90
CA GLN A 217 -3.36 -7.64 -25.56
C GLN A 217 -4.66 -8.40 -25.26
N THR A 218 -5.39 -8.01 -24.20
CA THR A 218 -6.61 -8.70 -23.74
C THR A 218 -7.67 -7.70 -23.28
N TRP A 219 -8.34 -7.04 -24.23
CA TRP A 219 -9.45 -6.12 -23.94
C TRP A 219 -10.62 -6.77 -23.17
N LEU A 220 -10.78 -8.10 -23.28
CA LEU A 220 -11.80 -8.89 -22.57
C LEU A 220 -11.49 -9.14 -21.08
N GLU A 221 -10.29 -8.78 -20.61
CA GLU A 221 -9.82 -9.04 -19.24
C GLU A 221 -9.64 -7.75 -18.43
N THR A 222 -10.49 -6.74 -18.66
CA THR A 222 -10.53 -5.58 -17.76
C THR A 222 -10.81 -6.07 -16.34
N GLU A 223 -9.88 -5.76 -15.44
CA GLU A 223 -10.02 -6.01 -14.02
C GLU A 223 -10.58 -4.77 -13.33
N SER A 224 -11.55 -4.94 -12.45
CA SER A 224 -12.05 -3.87 -11.61
C SER A 224 -12.01 -4.24 -10.13
N LEU A 225 -11.86 -3.22 -9.30
CA LEU A 225 -11.67 -3.36 -7.87
C LEU A 225 -12.42 -2.25 -7.14
N VAL A 226 -13.35 -2.64 -6.28
CA VAL A 226 -14.12 -1.73 -5.43
C VAL A 226 -13.81 -2.06 -3.97
N SER A 227 -13.45 -1.04 -3.19
CA SER A 227 -13.14 -1.20 -1.78
C SER A 227 -14.02 -0.25 -0.96
N LEU A 228 -14.56 -0.73 0.15
CA LEU A 228 -15.18 0.08 1.19
C LEU A 228 -14.61 -0.35 2.55
N TYR A 229 -14.15 0.61 3.32
CA TYR A 229 -13.55 0.33 4.62
C TYR A 229 -13.79 1.43 5.63
N GLY A 230 -13.73 1.06 6.89
CA GLY A 230 -13.93 1.99 7.98
C GLY A 230 -13.43 1.47 9.30
N THR A 231 -13.30 2.41 10.23
CA THR A 231 -12.89 2.14 11.61
C THR A 231 -13.70 3.01 12.57
N LEU A 232 -14.00 2.45 13.74
CA LEU A 232 -14.75 3.13 14.80
C LEU A 232 -14.02 2.95 16.14
N GLY A 233 -13.56 4.04 16.72
CA GLY A 233 -13.00 4.05 18.07
C GLY A 233 -14.07 3.85 19.14
N LEU A 234 -13.81 2.97 20.11
CA LEU A 234 -14.67 2.65 21.23
C LEU A 234 -13.83 2.58 22.52
N SER A 235 -13.87 3.62 23.35
CA SER A 235 -13.04 3.70 24.57
C SER A 235 -11.55 3.42 24.26
N ASN A 236 -11.01 2.30 24.75
CA ASN A 236 -9.65 1.81 24.58
C ASN A 236 -9.46 0.84 23.38
N LEU A 237 -10.52 0.62 22.59
CA LEU A 237 -10.53 -0.27 21.44
C LEU A 237 -10.83 0.50 20.15
N ARG A 238 -10.55 -0.12 19.01
CA ARG A 238 -11.07 0.32 17.72
C ARG A 238 -11.55 -0.86 16.91
N LEU A 239 -12.78 -0.78 16.43
CA LEU A 239 -13.31 -1.72 15.46
C LEU A 239 -12.82 -1.34 14.07
N LEU A 240 -12.50 -2.34 13.25
CA LEU A 240 -12.21 -2.18 11.83
C LEU A 240 -13.11 -3.10 11.01
N GLY A 241 -13.51 -2.61 9.84
CA GLY A 241 -14.29 -3.35 8.87
C GLY A 241 -13.91 -2.97 7.46
N ARG A 242 -13.88 -3.95 6.56
CA ARG A 242 -13.55 -3.76 5.15
C ARG A 242 -14.18 -4.80 4.26
N VAL A 243 -14.62 -4.39 3.08
CA VAL A 243 -15.06 -5.24 1.99
C VAL A 243 -14.36 -4.80 0.70
N ASP A 244 -13.75 -5.75 0.00
CA ASP A 244 -13.20 -5.57 -1.34
C ASP A 244 -13.95 -6.48 -2.32
N LEU A 245 -14.34 -5.94 -3.47
CA LEU A 245 -14.92 -6.68 -4.60
C LEU A 245 -13.94 -6.60 -5.77
N HIS A 246 -13.46 -7.75 -6.23
CA HIS A 246 -12.60 -7.87 -7.39
C HIS A 246 -13.36 -8.57 -8.51
N ARG A 247 -13.26 -8.04 -9.73
CA ARG A 247 -13.86 -8.62 -10.93
C ARG A 247 -12.82 -8.70 -12.03
N GLN A 248 -12.76 -9.85 -12.71
CA GLN A 248 -11.95 -10.08 -13.90
C GLN A 248 -12.85 -10.73 -14.96
N GLY A 249 -13.17 -9.99 -16.02
CA GLY A 249 -14.18 -10.45 -16.99
C GLY A 249 -15.54 -10.71 -16.30
N SER A 250 -16.03 -11.96 -16.38
CA SER A 250 -17.25 -12.41 -15.71
C SER A 250 -17.04 -12.97 -14.30
N ALA A 251 -15.80 -13.26 -13.90
CA ALA A 251 -15.47 -13.78 -12.58
C ALA A 251 -15.50 -12.66 -11.53
N SER A 252 -16.14 -12.90 -10.38
CA SER A 252 -16.19 -11.94 -9.27
C SER A 252 -15.86 -12.62 -7.95
N SER A 253 -14.96 -12.02 -7.19
CA SER A 253 -14.58 -12.46 -5.85
C SER A 253 -14.83 -11.36 -4.82
N ARG A 254 -15.17 -11.74 -3.58
CA ARG A 254 -15.42 -10.82 -2.47
C ARG A 254 -14.54 -11.17 -1.27
N TYR A 255 -13.97 -10.15 -0.64
CA TYR A 255 -13.09 -10.29 0.50
C TYR A 255 -13.58 -9.40 1.62
N GLU A 256 -13.83 -9.99 2.78
CA GLU A 256 -14.40 -9.33 3.95
C GLU A 256 -13.39 -9.43 5.09
N THR A 257 -13.20 -8.34 5.84
CA THR A 257 -12.31 -8.29 7.00
C THR A 257 -13.00 -7.56 8.13
N LEU A 258 -13.04 -8.18 9.30
CA LEU A 258 -13.51 -7.58 10.55
C LEU A 258 -12.47 -7.80 11.63
N GLY A 259 -12.22 -6.78 12.45
CA GLY A 259 -11.24 -6.90 13.52
C GLY A 259 -11.41 -5.89 14.63
N VAL A 260 -10.67 -6.12 15.70
CA VAL A 260 -10.62 -5.25 16.88
C VAL A 260 -9.16 -4.92 17.14
N VAL A 261 -8.84 -3.64 17.29
CA VAL A 261 -7.50 -3.17 17.63
C VAL A 261 -7.49 -2.82 19.10
N PHE A 262 -6.57 -3.46 19.82
CA PHE A 262 -6.26 -3.16 21.21
C PHE A 262 -4.79 -2.73 21.31
N THR A 263 -4.55 -1.58 21.92
CA THR A 263 -3.21 -1.00 22.10
C THR A 263 -2.88 -0.97 23.59
N PRO A 264 -2.43 -2.09 24.20
CA PRO A 264 -2.17 -2.17 25.63
C PRO A 264 -1.00 -1.31 26.09
N GLU A 265 -0.03 -1.06 25.20
CA GLU A 265 1.19 -0.32 25.49
C GLU A 265 1.59 0.48 24.24
N LYS A 266 2.28 1.60 24.44
CA LYS A 266 2.81 2.40 23.34
C LYS A 266 3.75 1.55 22.49
N GLY A 267 3.41 1.44 21.21
CA GLY A 267 4.20 0.68 20.24
C GLY A 267 3.73 -0.75 20.03
N LEU A 268 2.74 -1.25 20.77
CA LEU A 268 2.15 -2.57 20.59
C LEU A 268 0.66 -2.45 20.21
N ASP A 269 0.30 -2.95 19.03
CA ASP A 269 -1.08 -3.23 18.65
C ASP A 269 -1.31 -4.75 18.60
N ILE A 270 -2.35 -5.22 19.29
CA ILE A 270 -2.86 -6.59 19.24
C ILE A 270 -4.21 -6.55 18.50
N ILE A 271 -4.31 -7.33 17.42
CA ILE A 271 -5.42 -7.20 16.48
C ILE A 271 -6.02 -8.58 16.16
N PRO A 272 -6.99 -9.07 16.96
CA PRO A 272 -7.84 -10.16 16.55
C PRO A 272 -8.62 -9.79 15.29
N VAL A 273 -8.63 -10.69 14.31
CA VAL A 273 -9.21 -10.47 12.99
C VAL A 273 -9.83 -11.74 12.46
N VAL A 274 -10.99 -11.60 11.82
CA VAL A 274 -11.63 -12.63 11.00
C VAL A 274 -11.68 -12.12 9.56
N ARG A 275 -11.37 -13.00 8.62
CA ARG A 275 -11.47 -12.75 7.18
C ARG A 275 -12.35 -13.79 6.54
N ARG A 276 -13.09 -13.37 5.53
CA ARG A 276 -13.86 -14.26 4.68
C ARG A 276 -13.57 -13.97 3.23
N GLU A 277 -13.20 -15.00 2.48
CA GLU A 277 -12.90 -14.92 1.05
C GLU A 277 -13.92 -15.75 0.30
N VAL A 278 -14.68 -15.10 -0.57
CA VAL A 278 -15.64 -15.74 -1.46
C VAL A 278 -15.05 -15.67 -2.86
N PRO A 279 -14.37 -16.74 -3.34
CA PRO A 279 -13.77 -16.75 -4.66
C PRO A 279 -14.84 -16.82 -5.75
N ALA A 280 -14.47 -16.46 -6.98
CA ALA A 280 -15.35 -16.60 -8.14
C ALA A 280 -15.76 -18.05 -8.45
N LYS A 281 -14.94 -19.02 -8.04
CA LYS A 281 -15.19 -20.46 -8.16
C LYS A 281 -14.66 -21.17 -6.91
N GLY A 282 -15.38 -22.19 -6.46
CA GLY A 282 -15.05 -22.94 -5.25
C GLY A 282 -15.76 -22.40 -4.01
N ASP A 283 -15.42 -22.96 -2.86
CA ASP A 283 -16.07 -22.65 -1.59
C ASP A 283 -15.50 -21.40 -0.93
N ALA A 284 -16.34 -20.75 -0.13
CA ALA A 284 -15.91 -19.62 0.68
C ALA A 284 -15.00 -20.11 1.82
N LEU A 285 -13.90 -19.40 2.04
CA LEU A 285 -12.95 -19.68 3.11
C LEU A 285 -13.09 -18.64 4.22
N THR A 286 -13.20 -19.09 5.47
CA THR A 286 -13.18 -18.19 6.64
C THR A 286 -11.93 -18.43 7.46
N THR A 287 -11.11 -17.41 7.70
CA THR A 287 -9.91 -17.52 8.54
C THR A 287 -9.99 -16.59 9.75
N GLY A 288 -9.54 -17.08 10.90
CA GLY A 288 -9.39 -16.31 12.12
C GLY A 288 -7.91 -16.11 12.46
N GLY A 289 -7.62 -15.14 13.33
CA GLY A 289 -6.26 -14.97 13.81
C GLY A 289 -6.05 -13.74 14.67
N VAL A 290 -4.80 -13.56 15.11
CA VAL A 290 -4.34 -12.39 15.84
C VAL A 290 -3.09 -11.85 15.18
N THR A 291 -3.09 -10.57 14.84
CA THR A 291 -1.91 -9.85 14.39
C THR A 291 -1.30 -9.08 15.56
N PHE A 292 0.00 -9.20 15.75
CA PHE A 292 0.79 -8.36 16.66
C PHE A 292 1.64 -7.42 15.83
N GLN A 293 1.54 -6.12 16.09
CA GLN A 293 2.36 -5.10 15.47
C GLN A 293 3.19 -4.40 16.54
N PHE A 294 4.52 -4.46 16.39
CA PHE A 294 5.47 -3.74 17.22
C PHE A 294 6.05 -2.57 16.43
N LYS A 295 6.08 -1.37 17.03
CA LYS A 295 6.68 -0.15 16.47
C LYS A 295 7.79 0.32 17.42
N ILE A 296 8.97 0.52 16.87
CA ILE A 296 10.20 0.90 17.58
C ILE A 296 10.68 2.24 17.05
#